data_AF-A0A7I9YHF5-F1
#
_entry.id   AF-A0A7I9YHF5-F1
#
_cell.length_a   1.000
_cell.length_b   1.000
_cell.length_c   1.000
_cell.angle_alpha   90.00
_cell.angle_beta   90.00
_cell.angle_gamma   90.00
#
_symmetry.space_group_name_H-M   'P 1'
#
loop_
_entity.id
_entity.type
_entity.pdbx_description
1 polymer ?
#
loop_
_entity_poly.entity_id
_entity_poly.type
_entity_poly.pdbx_seq_one_letter_code
_entity_poly.pdbx_strand_id
1 'polypeptide(L)'
;MELFCGIDWATSHHDVAVVDADGRVVARGRVDNDAAGFAQLLTLLAEVGDSAEHPIPVGIETDRGLWVGALRETGRAIYPINPLAASRYRARYALSGAKSDATDAVLLANIIRTDPDAHRRLPLDTELTQAIRVLARAQQDAVWARQQIGNQIRDLLKDFYPAALAAFADLPSGGLARADARTILAAAPAPRRLQN
;
A
#
# COMPACT_ATOMS: atom_id res chain seq x y z
N MET A 1 -19.77 -21.89 -11.50
CA MET A 1 -19.66 -21.91 -10.03
C MET A 1 -18.99 -20.61 -9.64
N GLU A 2 -19.54 -19.85 -8.70
CA GLU A 2 -18.92 -18.60 -8.28
C GLU A 2 -17.73 -18.89 -7.37
N LEU A 3 -16.62 -18.24 -7.65
CA LEU A 3 -15.35 -18.39 -6.96
C LEU A 3 -14.84 -17.01 -6.56
N PHE A 4 -14.11 -16.95 -5.45
CA PHE A 4 -13.56 -15.72 -4.90
C PHE A 4 -12.12 -15.99 -4.47
N CYS A 5 -11.20 -15.12 -4.86
CA CYS A 5 -9.80 -15.24 -4.52
C CYS A 5 -9.43 -14.17 -3.49
N GLY A 6 -8.61 -14.53 -2.52
CA GLY A 6 -7.95 -13.60 -1.62
C GLY A 6 -6.45 -13.77 -1.68
N ILE A 7 -5.74 -12.65 -1.66
CA ILE A 7 -4.28 -12.60 -1.69
C ILE A 7 -3.81 -11.79 -0.49
N ASP A 8 -3.18 -12.49 0.46
CA ASP A 8 -2.51 -11.90 1.60
C ASP A 8 -1.06 -11.51 1.22
N TRP A 9 -0.71 -10.26 1.46
CA TRP A 9 0.45 -9.62 0.85
C TRP A 9 1.64 -9.55 1.82
N ALA A 10 2.73 -10.26 1.54
CA ALA A 10 4.01 -10.06 2.20
C ALA A 10 5.08 -9.47 1.25
N THR A 11 6.20 -9.03 1.81
CA THR A 11 7.28 -8.38 1.04
C THR A 11 7.90 -9.29 -0.03
N SER A 12 8.11 -10.57 0.30
CA SER A 12 8.79 -11.54 -0.57
C SER A 12 7.87 -12.56 -1.22
N HIS A 13 6.69 -12.78 -0.65
CA HIS A 13 5.73 -13.79 -1.12
C HIS A 13 4.31 -13.34 -0.81
N HIS A 14 3.35 -14.01 -1.43
CA HIS A 14 1.93 -13.81 -1.20
C HIS A 14 1.27 -15.16 -0.92
N ASP A 15 0.39 -15.18 0.08
CA ASP A 15 -0.47 -16.32 0.33
C ASP A 15 -1.78 -16.14 -0.43
N VAL A 16 -2.22 -17.18 -1.13
CA VAL A 16 -3.37 -17.16 -2.03
C VAL A 16 -4.37 -18.21 -1.57
N ALA A 17 -5.65 -17.87 -1.58
CA ALA A 17 -6.73 -18.81 -1.36
C ALA A 17 -7.91 -18.52 -2.30
N VAL A 18 -8.51 -19.58 -2.83
CA VAL A 18 -9.75 -19.51 -3.58
C VAL A 18 -10.84 -20.24 -2.80
N VAL A 19 -11.99 -19.60 -2.67
CA VAL A 19 -13.18 -20.17 -2.04
C VAL A 19 -14.35 -20.20 -3.02
N ASP A 20 -15.22 -21.19 -2.87
CA ASP A 20 -16.50 -21.25 -3.58
C ASP A 20 -17.59 -20.39 -2.92
N ALA A 21 -18.78 -20.36 -3.51
CA ALA A 21 -19.95 -19.65 -2.98
C ALA A 21 -20.35 -20.09 -1.55
N ASP A 22 -20.11 -21.35 -1.19
CA ASP A 22 -20.39 -21.88 0.16
C ASP A 22 -19.28 -21.51 1.16
N GLY A 23 -18.19 -20.89 0.71
CA GLY A 23 -17.03 -20.55 1.52
C GLY A 23 -16.06 -21.72 1.74
N ARG A 24 -16.21 -22.82 1.00
CA ARG A 24 -15.24 -23.92 1.02
C ARG A 24 -14.00 -23.52 0.23
N VAL A 25 -12.85 -23.85 0.78
CA VAL A 25 -11.57 -23.62 0.12
C VAL A 25 -11.41 -24.65 -1.00
N VAL A 26 -11.27 -24.16 -2.24
CA VAL A 26 -11.07 -25.01 -3.43
C VAL A 26 -9.62 -25.03 -3.89
N ALA A 27 -8.83 -24.00 -3.59
CA ALA A 27 -7.40 -23.96 -3.81
C ALA A 27 -6.69 -23.06 -2.79
N ARG A 28 -5.42 -23.36 -2.52
CA ARG A 28 -4.50 -22.49 -1.78
C ARG A 28 -3.09 -22.63 -2.35
N GLY A 29 -2.31 -21.58 -2.20
CA GLY A 29 -0.91 -21.59 -2.60
C GLY A 29 -0.12 -20.48 -1.94
N ARG A 30 1.20 -20.58 -2.03
CA ARG A 30 2.13 -19.50 -1.73
C ARG A 30 2.96 -19.27 -2.98
N VAL A 31 3.09 -18.00 -3.36
CA VAL A 31 3.74 -17.57 -4.60
C VAL A 31 4.72 -16.45 -4.28
N ASP A 32 5.86 -16.42 -4.96
CA ASP A 32 6.87 -15.37 -4.74
C ASP A 32 6.42 -14.03 -5.32
N ASN A 33 6.90 -12.91 -4.77
CA ASN A 33 6.59 -11.56 -5.26
C ASN A 33 7.45 -11.21 -6.49
N ASP A 34 7.26 -11.97 -7.58
CA ASP A 34 7.92 -11.77 -8.86
C ASP A 34 7.00 -12.19 -10.04
N ALA A 35 7.54 -12.16 -11.26
CA ALA A 35 6.78 -12.53 -12.45
C ALA A 35 6.45 -14.04 -12.52
N ALA A 36 7.30 -14.90 -11.98
CA ALA A 36 7.07 -16.34 -11.96
C ALA A 36 5.97 -16.70 -10.97
N GLY A 37 5.97 -16.09 -9.78
CA GLY A 37 4.90 -16.22 -8.80
C GLY A 37 3.56 -15.68 -9.34
N PHE A 38 3.58 -14.60 -10.14
CA PHE A 38 2.36 -14.11 -10.77
C PHE A 38 1.81 -15.09 -11.80
N ALA A 39 2.68 -15.71 -12.60
CA ALA A 39 2.28 -16.78 -13.52
C ALA A 39 1.71 -17.99 -12.77
N GLN A 40 2.32 -18.37 -11.63
CA GLN A 40 1.81 -19.44 -10.76
C GLN A 40 0.41 -19.11 -10.20
N LEU A 41 0.16 -17.86 -9.80
CA LEU A 41 -1.17 -17.40 -9.41
C LEU A 41 -2.18 -17.61 -10.54
N LEU A 42 -1.87 -17.16 -11.76
CA LEU A 42 -2.77 -17.32 -12.90
C LEU A 42 -3.04 -18.78 -13.23
N THR A 43 -2.02 -19.65 -13.15
CA THR A 43 -2.19 -21.10 -13.32
C THR A 43 -3.13 -21.67 -12.26
N LEU A 44 -2.92 -21.34 -10.97
CA LEU A 44 -3.76 -21.80 -9.87
C LEU A 44 -5.23 -21.38 -10.07
N LEU A 45 -5.45 -20.15 -10.54
CA LEU A 45 -6.79 -19.65 -10.84
C LEU A 45 -7.40 -20.40 -12.04
N ALA A 46 -6.65 -20.62 -13.12
CA ALA A 46 -7.13 -21.35 -14.29
C ALA A 46 -7.51 -22.80 -13.95
N GLU A 47 -6.74 -23.46 -13.09
CA GLU A 47 -7.00 -24.84 -12.64
C GLU A 47 -8.35 -25.01 -11.92
N VAL A 48 -8.84 -23.97 -11.25
CA VAL A 48 -10.13 -23.98 -10.56
C VAL A 48 -11.28 -23.41 -11.40
N GLY A 49 -11.00 -22.92 -12.61
CA GLY A 49 -12.02 -22.45 -13.56
C GLY A 49 -12.04 -20.94 -13.83
N ASP A 50 -10.97 -20.20 -13.52
CA ASP A 50 -10.77 -18.83 -14.00
C ASP A 50 -10.69 -18.80 -15.53
N SER A 51 -11.34 -17.81 -16.14
CA SER A 51 -11.34 -17.60 -17.59
C SER A 51 -11.43 -16.11 -17.92
N ALA A 52 -11.16 -15.74 -19.18
CA ALA A 52 -11.30 -14.36 -19.63
C ALA A 52 -12.76 -13.90 -19.60
N GLU A 53 -13.71 -14.80 -19.84
CA GLU A 53 -15.15 -14.53 -19.82
C GLU A 53 -15.69 -14.44 -18.39
N HIS A 54 -15.14 -15.23 -17.46
CA HIS A 54 -15.56 -15.28 -16.06
C HIS A 54 -14.35 -15.20 -15.14
N PRO A 55 -13.69 -14.03 -15.06
CA PRO A 55 -12.50 -13.87 -14.24
C PRO A 55 -12.88 -13.81 -12.76
N ILE A 56 -12.19 -14.61 -11.95
CA ILE A 56 -12.39 -14.72 -10.49
C ILE A 56 -12.04 -13.37 -9.84
N PRO A 57 -12.97 -12.77 -9.06
CA PRO A 57 -12.70 -11.55 -8.30
C PRO A 57 -11.64 -11.78 -7.22
N VAL A 58 -10.82 -10.76 -6.96
CA VAL A 58 -9.66 -10.86 -6.05
C VAL A 58 -9.74 -9.80 -4.94
N GLY A 59 -9.48 -10.23 -3.70
CA GLY A 59 -9.39 -9.39 -2.51
C GLY A 59 -7.95 -9.26 -2.06
N ILE A 60 -7.47 -8.02 -1.92
CA ILE A 60 -6.08 -7.70 -1.61
C ILE A 60 -6.00 -6.59 -0.57
N GLU A 61 -4.95 -6.53 0.26
CA GLU A 61 -4.82 -5.48 1.29
C GLU A 61 -4.20 -4.17 0.77
N THR A 62 -3.76 -4.15 -0.49
CA THR A 62 -3.08 -3.01 -1.13
C THR A 62 -3.75 -2.66 -2.45
N ASP A 63 -3.81 -1.39 -2.81
CA ASP A 63 -4.29 -0.93 -4.12
C ASP A 63 -3.15 -0.58 -5.09
N ARG A 64 -1.91 -0.96 -4.72
CA ARG A 64 -0.66 -0.59 -5.39
C ARG A 64 0.33 -1.74 -5.49
N GLY A 65 1.23 -1.63 -6.45
CA GLY A 65 2.32 -2.59 -6.71
C GLY A 65 2.21 -3.20 -8.09
N LEU A 66 3.30 -3.85 -8.53
CA LEU A 66 3.37 -4.49 -9.85
C LEU A 66 2.27 -5.52 -10.05
N TRP A 67 1.99 -6.34 -9.04
CA TRP A 67 0.91 -7.33 -9.10
C TRP A 67 -0.47 -6.69 -9.22
N VAL A 68 -0.73 -5.56 -8.57
CA VAL A 68 -2.02 -4.86 -8.75
C VAL A 68 -2.16 -4.34 -10.18
N GLY A 69 -1.08 -3.83 -10.77
CA GLY A 69 -1.04 -3.49 -12.19
C GLY A 69 -1.31 -4.70 -13.08
N ALA A 70 -0.61 -5.81 -12.86
CA ALA A 70 -0.78 -7.02 -13.65
C ALA A 70 -2.18 -7.65 -13.51
N LEU A 71 -2.77 -7.64 -12.31
CA LEU A 71 -4.15 -8.10 -12.09
C LEU A 71 -5.16 -7.22 -12.83
N ARG A 72 -4.94 -5.91 -12.95
CA ARG A 72 -5.85 -5.03 -13.71
C ARG A 72 -5.95 -5.43 -15.18
N GLU A 73 -4.82 -5.80 -15.78
CA GLU A 73 -4.76 -6.22 -17.19
C GLU A 73 -5.57 -7.50 -17.46
N THR A 74 -5.89 -8.28 -16.43
CA THR A 74 -6.75 -9.47 -16.57
C THR A 74 -8.25 -9.15 -16.62
N GLY A 75 -8.65 -7.88 -16.45
CA GLY A 75 -10.07 -7.46 -16.46
C GLY A 75 -10.89 -7.88 -15.23
N ARG A 76 -10.30 -8.66 -14.32
CA ARG A 76 -10.98 -9.17 -13.11
C ARG A 76 -11.39 -8.04 -12.16
N ALA A 77 -12.40 -8.29 -11.34
CA ALA A 77 -12.74 -7.37 -10.26
C ALA A 77 -11.71 -7.47 -9.13
N ILE A 78 -11.20 -6.33 -8.67
CA ILE A 78 -10.20 -6.25 -7.60
C ILE A 78 -10.79 -5.41 -6.47
N TYR A 79 -10.72 -5.90 -5.25
CA TYR A 79 -11.22 -5.24 -4.05
C TYR A 79 -10.06 -5.01 -3.07
N PRO A 80 -9.53 -3.77 -2.99
CA PRO A 80 -8.61 -3.38 -1.94
C PRO A 80 -9.37 -3.35 -0.60
N ILE A 81 -9.02 -4.26 0.30
CA ILE A 81 -9.59 -4.36 1.63
C ILE A 81 -8.71 -3.57 2.59
N ASN A 82 -9.31 -2.60 3.27
CA ASN A 82 -8.61 -1.81 4.26
C ASN A 82 -8.14 -2.72 5.42
N PRO A 83 -6.86 -2.64 5.89
CA PRO A 83 -6.37 -3.48 6.98
C PRO A 83 -7.18 -3.37 8.28
N LEU A 84 -7.71 -2.18 8.59
CA LEU A 84 -8.62 -1.98 9.72
C LEU A 84 -9.93 -2.74 9.51
N ALA A 85 -10.51 -2.68 8.31
CA ALA A 85 -11.71 -3.46 7.99
C ALA A 85 -11.43 -4.97 8.10
N ALA A 86 -10.35 -5.48 7.51
CA ALA A 86 -9.93 -6.88 7.61
C ALA A 86 -9.82 -7.33 9.08
N SER A 87 -9.22 -6.50 9.95
CA SER A 87 -9.15 -6.79 11.39
C SER A 87 -10.51 -6.91 12.08
N ARG A 88 -11.51 -6.10 11.66
CA ARG A 88 -12.88 -6.18 12.19
C ARG A 88 -13.58 -7.44 11.71
N TYR A 89 -13.34 -7.85 10.47
CA TYR A 89 -13.83 -9.15 9.97
C TYR A 89 -13.20 -10.31 10.74
N ARG A 90 -11.89 -10.30 11.01
CA ARG A 90 -11.27 -11.34 11.86
C ARG A 90 -11.95 -11.46 13.21
N ALA A 91 -12.18 -10.33 13.88
CA ALA A 91 -12.84 -10.31 15.19
C ALA A 91 -14.28 -10.87 15.15
N ARG A 92 -14.99 -10.73 14.02
CA ARG A 92 -16.32 -11.31 13.81
C ARG A 92 -16.30 -12.85 13.77
N TYR A 93 -15.26 -13.44 13.18
CA TYR A 93 -15.14 -14.90 13.03
C TYR A 93 -14.40 -15.59 14.19
N ALA A 94 -13.62 -14.85 14.99
CA ALA A 94 -12.84 -15.39 16.10
C ALA A 94 -13.15 -14.67 17.43
N LEU A 95 -14.29 -15.01 18.04
CA LEU A 95 -14.71 -14.46 19.34
C LEU A 95 -13.82 -14.90 20.53
N SER A 96 -13.02 -15.97 20.39
CA SER A 96 -12.20 -16.52 21.48
C SER A 96 -10.73 -16.12 21.45
N GLY A 97 -10.28 -15.33 20.47
CA GLY A 97 -8.86 -15.00 20.31
C GLY A 97 -7.96 -16.19 19.89
N ALA A 98 -8.52 -17.40 19.79
CA ALA A 98 -7.86 -18.51 19.13
C ALA A 98 -7.76 -18.17 17.63
N LYS A 99 -6.55 -18.26 17.08
CA LYS A 99 -6.29 -18.11 15.65
C LYS A 99 -7.12 -19.20 14.95
N SER A 100 -8.30 -18.83 14.43
CA SER A 100 -9.07 -19.70 13.54
C SER A 100 -8.14 -20.08 12.39
N ASP A 101 -8.04 -21.37 12.07
CA ASP A 101 -7.11 -21.93 11.07
C ASP A 101 -7.28 -21.39 9.63
N ALA A 102 -8.13 -20.37 9.44
CA ALA A 102 -8.24 -19.62 8.21
C ALA A 102 -7.05 -18.65 8.06
N THR A 103 -6.30 -18.79 6.97
CA THR A 103 -5.26 -17.83 6.58
C THR A 103 -5.89 -16.48 6.23
N ASP A 104 -5.12 -15.39 6.31
CA ASP A 104 -5.60 -14.06 5.93
C ASP A 104 -6.09 -14.02 4.46
N ALA A 105 -5.49 -14.82 3.58
CA ALA A 105 -5.97 -15.00 2.21
C ALA A 105 -7.41 -15.54 2.13
N VAL A 106 -7.78 -16.49 3.00
CA VAL A 106 -9.15 -17.05 3.05
C VAL A 106 -10.14 -16.04 3.60
N LEU A 107 -9.71 -15.24 4.58
CA LEU A 107 -10.50 -14.13 5.09
C LEU A 107 -10.82 -13.13 3.97
N LEU A 108 -9.81 -12.70 3.21
CA LEU A 108 -9.98 -11.74 2.12
C LEU A 108 -10.92 -12.27 1.04
N ALA A 109 -10.79 -13.55 0.67
CA ALA A 109 -11.69 -14.21 -0.27
C ALA A 109 -13.14 -14.21 0.25
N ASN A 110 -13.34 -14.52 1.53
CA ASN A 110 -14.66 -14.54 2.15
C ASN A 110 -15.29 -13.15 2.27
N ILE A 111 -14.50 -12.10 2.52
CA ILE A 111 -15.02 -10.72 2.58
C ILE A 111 -15.70 -10.35 1.26
N ILE A 112 -15.10 -10.69 0.12
CA ILE A 112 -15.73 -10.41 -1.19
C ILE A 112 -16.93 -11.31 -1.43
N ARG A 113 -16.85 -12.56 -1.01
CA ARG A 113 -17.96 -13.51 -1.15
C ARG A 113 -19.21 -13.04 -0.41
N THR A 114 -19.05 -12.47 0.80
CA THR A 114 -20.19 -12.12 1.66
C THR A 114 -20.63 -10.68 1.55
N ASP A 115 -19.70 -9.74 1.41
CA ASP A 115 -19.97 -8.31 1.49
C ASP A 115 -19.30 -7.50 0.35
N PRO A 116 -19.43 -7.91 -0.93
CA PRO A 116 -18.74 -7.23 -2.03
C PRO A 116 -19.16 -5.75 -2.13
N ASP A 117 -20.44 -5.45 -1.89
CA ASP A 117 -21.00 -4.09 -1.97
C ASP A 117 -20.54 -3.17 -0.83
N ALA A 118 -20.02 -3.74 0.27
CA ALA A 118 -19.44 -2.96 1.36
C ALA A 118 -18.02 -2.46 1.04
N HIS A 119 -17.39 -2.99 -0.02
CA HIS A 119 -16.03 -2.65 -0.42
C HIS A 119 -15.99 -2.02 -1.80
N ARG A 120 -15.21 -0.96 -1.94
CA ARG A 120 -15.06 -0.29 -3.21
C ARG A 120 -14.21 -1.13 -4.15
N ARG A 121 -14.80 -1.57 -5.28
CA ARG A 121 -14.03 -2.14 -6.40
C ARG A 121 -13.01 -1.11 -6.91
N LEU A 122 -11.80 -1.58 -7.15
CA LEU A 122 -10.76 -0.82 -7.81
C LEU A 122 -11.27 -0.35 -9.20
N PRO A 123 -11.29 0.96 -9.50
CA PRO A 123 -11.82 1.45 -10.76
C PRO A 123 -10.98 0.98 -11.95
N LEU A 124 -11.67 0.73 -13.07
CA LEU A 124 -11.04 0.57 -14.38
C LEU A 124 -10.54 1.95 -14.82
N ASP A 125 -9.31 2.27 -14.44
CA ASP A 125 -8.72 3.58 -14.73
C ASP A 125 -8.14 3.61 -16.14
N THR A 126 -8.40 4.69 -16.87
CA THR A 126 -7.67 5.03 -18.09
C THR A 126 -6.18 5.21 -17.80
N GLU A 127 -5.32 5.06 -18.81
CA GLU A 127 -3.87 5.32 -18.70
C GLU A 127 -3.59 6.70 -18.09
N LEU A 128 -4.38 7.72 -18.46
CA LEU A 128 -4.25 9.06 -17.91
C LEU A 128 -4.49 9.10 -16.40
N THR A 129 -5.53 8.42 -15.92
CA THR A 129 -5.84 8.36 -14.48
C THR A 129 -4.75 7.60 -13.72
N GLN A 130 -4.17 6.56 -14.32
CA GLN A 130 -3.02 5.85 -13.75
C GLN A 130 -1.78 6.76 -13.66
N ALA A 131 -1.48 7.51 -14.73
CA ALA A 131 -0.37 8.46 -14.76
C ALA A 131 -0.52 9.58 -13.72
N ILE A 132 -1.71 10.15 -13.58
CA ILE A 132 -2.02 11.16 -12.54
C ILE A 132 -1.80 10.57 -11.14
N ARG A 133 -2.23 9.33 -10.89
CA ARG A 133 -2.03 8.66 -9.59
C ARG A 133 -0.54 8.51 -9.27
N VAL A 134 0.28 8.11 -10.24
CA VAL A 134 1.75 8.01 -10.08
C VAL A 134 2.35 9.37 -9.73
N LEU A 135 1.97 10.43 -10.46
CA LEU A 135 2.49 11.78 -10.23
C LEU A 135 2.06 12.33 -8.86
N ALA A 136 0.79 12.20 -8.50
CA ALA A 136 0.25 12.65 -7.22
C ALA A 136 0.94 11.94 -6.04
N ARG A 137 1.25 10.64 -6.19
CA ARG A 137 2.03 9.88 -5.20
C ARG A 137 3.45 10.40 -5.08
N ALA A 138 4.16 10.59 -6.20
CA ALA A 138 5.52 11.12 -6.20
C ALA A 138 5.58 12.52 -5.55
N GLN A 139 4.58 13.37 -5.80
CA GLN A 139 4.43 14.65 -5.11
C GLN A 139 4.26 14.47 -3.59
N GLN A 140 3.37 13.58 -3.16
CA GLN A 140 3.12 13.32 -1.74
C GLN A 140 4.38 12.79 -1.04
N ASP A 141 5.10 11.85 -1.67
CA ASP A 141 6.37 11.33 -1.18
C ASP A 141 7.43 12.43 -1.05
N ALA A 142 7.55 13.30 -2.05
CA ALA A 142 8.46 14.45 -1.99
C ALA A 142 8.10 15.42 -0.86
N VAL A 143 6.80 15.66 -0.61
CA VAL A 143 6.34 16.50 0.50
C VAL A 143 6.71 15.88 1.86
N TRP A 144 6.50 14.58 2.04
CA TRP A 144 6.88 13.88 3.26
C TRP A 144 8.40 13.84 3.46
N ALA A 145 9.16 13.53 2.41
CA ALA A 145 10.62 13.55 2.46
C ALA A 145 11.15 14.94 2.84
N ARG A 146 10.60 16.00 2.25
CA ARG A 146 10.95 17.39 2.61
C ARG A 146 10.68 17.66 4.10
N GLN A 147 9.54 17.21 4.62
CA GLN A 147 9.22 17.39 6.04
C GLN A 147 10.19 16.62 6.95
N GLN A 148 10.49 15.37 6.61
CA GLN A 148 11.42 14.53 7.36
C GLN A 148 12.83 15.13 7.38
N ILE A 149 13.35 15.54 6.22
CA ILE A 149 14.64 16.22 6.10
C ILE A 149 14.64 17.53 6.92
N GLY A 150 13.55 18.31 6.86
CA GLY A 150 13.42 19.53 7.66
C GLY A 150 13.48 19.27 9.16
N ASN A 151 12.88 18.17 9.64
CA ASN A 151 12.97 17.76 11.04
C ASN A 151 14.40 17.33 11.42
N GLN A 152 15.07 16.55 10.56
CA GLN A 152 16.46 16.13 10.79
C GLN A 152 17.42 17.34 10.87
N ILE A 153 17.28 18.32 9.97
CA ILE A 153 18.06 19.57 10.01
C ILE A 153 17.80 20.32 11.31
N ARG A 154 16.54 20.44 11.73
CA ARG A 154 16.19 21.11 12.98
C ARG A 154 16.87 20.45 14.17
N ASP A 155 16.83 19.13 14.26
CA ASP A 155 17.42 18.40 15.37
C ASP A 155 18.94 18.56 15.39
N LEU A 156 19.61 18.49 14.23
CA LEU A 156 21.05 18.77 14.14
C LEU A 156 21.40 20.20 14.59
N LEU A 157 20.60 21.19 14.19
CA LEU A 157 20.83 22.58 14.58
C LEU A 157 20.61 22.82 16.08
N LYS A 158 19.75 22.05 16.77
CA LYS A 158 19.61 22.16 18.23
C LYS A 158 20.93 21.84 18.93
N ASP A 159 21.63 20.82 18.45
CA ASP A 159 22.86 20.33 19.08
C ASP A 159 24.07 21.21 18.76
N PHE A 160 24.17 21.73 17.53
CA PHE A 160 25.40 22.38 17.05
C PHE A 160 25.27 23.88 16.77
N TYR A 161 24.06 24.39 16.48
CA TYR A 161 23.89 25.80 16.13
C TYR A 161 22.47 26.36 16.45
N PRO A 162 22.07 26.40 17.73
CA PRO A 162 20.70 26.74 18.11
C PRO A 162 20.29 28.19 17.75
N ALA A 163 21.24 29.12 17.65
CA ALA A 163 20.95 30.49 17.24
C ALA A 163 20.41 30.58 15.79
N ALA A 164 20.77 29.64 14.90
CA ALA A 164 20.18 29.57 13.57
C ALA A 164 18.68 29.22 13.63
N LEU A 165 18.26 28.40 14.59
CA LEU A 165 16.83 28.09 14.78
C LEU A 165 16.04 29.34 15.16
N ALA A 166 16.57 30.16 16.06
CA ALA A 166 15.95 31.42 16.45
C ALA A 166 15.86 32.40 15.26
N ALA A 167 16.93 32.50 14.46
CA ALA A 167 16.96 33.39 13.30
C ALA A 167 15.91 33.06 12.22
N PHE A 168 15.48 31.79 12.13
CA PHE A 168 14.51 31.34 11.12
C PHE A 168 13.12 31.01 11.71
N ALA A 169 12.90 31.22 13.01
CA ALA A 169 11.67 30.82 13.70
C ALA A 169 10.43 31.57 13.21
N ASP A 170 10.59 32.86 12.90
CA ASP A 170 9.47 33.75 12.53
C ASP A 170 9.21 33.79 11.01
N LEU A 171 9.91 32.97 10.23
CA LEU A 171 9.72 32.96 8.78
C LEU A 171 8.41 32.25 8.39
N PRO A 172 7.47 32.94 7.71
CA PRO A 172 6.22 32.32 7.28
C PRO A 172 6.48 31.22 6.24
N SER A 173 5.61 30.22 6.21
CA SER A 173 5.58 29.19 5.17
C SER A 173 6.83 28.31 5.09
N GLY A 174 7.33 27.85 6.24
CA GLY A 174 8.24 26.70 6.29
C GLY A 174 9.56 26.88 7.03
N GLY A 175 9.86 28.02 7.65
CA GLY A 175 11.08 28.21 8.46
C GLY A 175 12.35 27.71 7.76
N LEU A 176 13.02 26.72 8.36
CA LEU A 176 14.21 26.03 7.83
C LEU A 176 14.01 25.33 6.46
N ALA A 177 12.78 24.98 6.09
CA ALA A 177 12.46 24.33 4.83
C ALA A 177 12.33 25.32 3.66
N ARG A 178 12.47 26.63 3.90
CA ARG A 178 12.51 27.63 2.83
C ARG A 178 13.84 27.62 2.09
N ALA A 179 13.83 28.08 0.84
CA ALA A 179 15.03 28.10 0.00
C ALA A 179 16.10 29.07 0.55
N ASP A 180 15.69 30.25 1.01
CA ASP A 180 16.57 31.26 1.62
C ASP A 180 17.28 30.75 2.88
N ALA A 181 16.55 30.13 3.81
CA ALA A 181 17.13 29.53 5.01
C ALA A 181 18.18 28.46 4.66
N ARG A 182 17.91 27.61 3.66
CA ARG A 182 18.88 26.62 3.17
C ARG A 182 20.11 27.27 2.52
N THR A 183 19.93 28.32 1.72
CA THR A 183 21.03 29.05 1.09
C THR A 183 21.96 29.65 2.14
N ILE A 184 21.40 30.26 3.20
CA ILE A 184 22.17 30.83 4.30
C ILE A 184 22.91 29.74 5.09
N LEU A 185 22.23 28.64 5.44
CA LEU A 185 22.85 27.51 6.15
C LEU A 185 23.94 26.82 5.30
N ALA A 186 23.80 26.77 3.98
CA ALA A 186 24.85 26.25 3.10
C ALA A 186 26.08 27.17 3.07
N ALA A 187 25.89 28.49 3.07
CA ALA A 187 26.98 29.46 3.12
C ALA A 187 27.66 29.53 4.50
N ALA A 188 26.87 29.42 5.57
CA ALA A 188 27.31 29.51 6.96
C ALA A 188 26.79 28.33 7.79
N PRO A 189 27.35 27.11 7.62
CA PRO A 189 26.87 25.90 8.31
C PRO A 189 27.25 25.85 9.80
N ALA A 190 28.11 26.77 10.27
CA ALA A 190 28.60 26.78 11.64
C ALA A 190 28.74 28.21 12.19
N PRO A 191 28.58 28.41 13.52
CA PRO A 191 28.60 29.73 14.15
C PRO A 191 29.86 30.56 13.85
N ARG A 192 31.02 29.90 13.71
CA ARG A 192 32.31 30.58 13.47
C ARG A 192 32.42 31.28 12.11
N ARG A 193 31.56 30.94 11.14
CA ARG A 193 31.62 31.51 9.78
C ARG A 193 30.77 32.78 9.61
N LEU A 194 30.03 33.22 10.63
CA LEU A 194 29.22 34.44 10.60
C LEU A 194 29.91 35.67 11.20
N GLN A 195 31.20 35.55 11.55
CA GLN A 195 31.97 36.61 12.23
C GLN A 195 32.95 37.38 11.31
N ASN A 196 32.86 37.21 9.98
CA ASN A 196 33.63 37.97 9.00
C ASN A 196 32.70 38.66 7.99
#